data_AF-E4RKI4-F1
#
_entry.id   AF-E4RKI4-F1
#
_cell.length_a   1.000
_cell.length_b   1.000
_cell.length_c   1.000
_cell.angle_alpha   90.00
_cell.angle_beta   90.00
_cell.angle_gamma   90.00
#
_symmetry.space_group_name_H-M   'P 1'
#
loop_
_entity.id
_entity.type
_entity.pdbx_description
1 polymer ?
#
loop_
_entity_poly.entity_id
_entity_poly.type
_entity_poly.pdbx_seq_one_letter_code
_entity_poly.pdbx_strand_id
1 'polypeptide(L)'
;MKIKNIIILALIFTFIFSFGAAAQEFEDVPRDHWAYDSVQTLAERGYLSLYAGEDFDGDESVTRYELAEIIANMLDNMVAGGGELTEEDVDIIRELSLEFRDELVAVAQNQREFEDRINEIEDQNKIQDEDISDVNIRVSDLKEELTVMSNQIETLASLEEQLEGDETFVDIQERQQMSLSRIEDLETRVAQLESGVDPEDADLRGRAGLDSINTGYIIGGLALLALIL
;
A
#
# COMPACT_ATOMS: atom_id res chain seq x y z
N MET A 1 -17.71 28.73 88.11
CA MET A 1 -17.72 27.67 87.07
C MET A 1 -16.99 26.47 87.65
N LYS A 2 -17.64 25.29 87.76
CA LYS A 2 -17.01 24.11 88.40
C LYS A 2 -15.75 23.73 87.62
N ILE A 3 -14.64 23.39 88.31
CA ILE A 3 -13.34 23.04 87.70
C ILE A 3 -13.49 22.01 86.57
N LYS A 4 -14.44 21.07 86.73
CA LYS A 4 -14.83 20.09 85.70
C LYS A 4 -15.21 20.71 84.36
N ASN A 5 -15.89 21.86 84.33
CA ASN A 5 -16.34 22.51 83.09
C ASN A 5 -15.19 23.25 82.39
N ILE A 6 -14.19 23.72 83.14
CA ILE A 6 -12.99 24.36 82.57
C ILE A 6 -12.09 23.29 81.92
N ILE A 7 -11.96 22.12 82.55
CA ILE A 7 -11.22 20.99 81.98
C ILE A 7 -11.86 20.51 80.67
N ILE A 8 -13.19 20.41 80.61
CA ILE A 8 -13.91 20.01 79.40
C ILE A 8 -13.71 21.04 78.27
N LEU A 9 -13.73 22.33 78.58
CA LEU A 9 -13.52 23.39 77.58
C LEU A 9 -12.07 23.40 77.05
N ALA A 10 -11.08 23.17 77.92
CA ALA A 10 -9.68 23.05 77.53
C ALA A 10 -9.42 21.82 76.64
N LEU A 11 -10.09 20.70 76.93
CA LEU A 11 -10.01 19.47 76.13
C LEU A 11 -10.60 19.65 74.73
N ILE A 12 -11.71 20.39 74.62
CA ILE A 12 -12.32 20.73 73.33
C ILE A 12 -11.41 21.69 72.54
N PHE A 13 -10.79 22.67 73.21
CA PHE A 13 -9.88 23.61 72.57
C PHE A 13 -8.62 22.91 72.02
N THR A 14 -8.06 21.93 72.75
CA THR A 14 -6.95 21.11 72.25
C THR A 14 -7.35 20.18 71.11
N PHE A 15 -8.63 19.76 71.02
CA PHE A 15 -9.12 18.91 69.94
C PHE A 15 -9.38 19.71 68.65
N ILE A 16 -9.82 20.97 68.76
CA ILE A 16 -10.03 21.86 67.61
C ILE A 16 -8.69 22.37 67.06
N PHE A 17 -7.68 22.56 67.90
CA PHE A 17 -6.33 22.99 67.47
C PHE A 17 -5.47 21.83 66.91
N SER A 18 -6.02 20.62 66.82
CA SER A 18 -5.32 19.43 66.32
C SER A 18 -5.55 19.16 64.83
N PHE A 19 -5.96 20.17 64.05
CA PHE A 19 -5.70 20.17 62.62
C PHE A 19 -4.23 20.56 62.43
N GLY A 20 -3.34 19.57 62.59
CA GLY A 20 -1.98 19.71 62.10
C GLY A 20 -2.04 20.02 60.61
N ALA A 21 -1.18 20.92 60.14
CA ALA A 21 -0.95 21.11 58.71
C ALA A 21 -0.65 19.73 58.11
N ALA A 22 -1.62 19.15 57.42
CA ALA A 22 -1.37 17.97 56.61
C ALA A 22 -0.47 18.47 55.48
N ALA A 23 0.79 18.04 55.48
CA ALA A 23 1.63 18.20 54.31
C ALA A 23 0.89 17.55 53.14
N GLN A 24 0.60 18.34 52.09
CA GLN A 24 0.05 17.80 50.86
C GLN A 24 1.03 16.74 50.38
N GLU A 25 0.63 15.47 50.33
CA GLU A 25 1.49 14.37 49.90
C GLU A 25 1.12 14.05 48.45
N PHE A 26 2.07 14.17 47.54
CA PHE A 26 1.87 13.86 46.12
C PHE A 26 1.95 12.35 45.91
N GLU A 27 0.96 11.76 45.24
CA GLU A 27 0.98 10.33 44.93
C GLU A 27 2.09 10.00 43.92
N ASP A 28 2.38 10.93 43.00
CA ASP A 28 3.36 10.81 41.93
C ASP A 28 4.78 11.32 42.28
N VAL A 29 4.96 11.97 43.44
CA VAL A 29 6.28 12.39 43.93
C VAL A 29 6.59 11.73 45.27
N PRO A 30 7.19 10.51 45.26
CA PRO A 30 7.62 9.83 46.47
C PRO A 30 8.63 10.63 47.30
N ARG A 31 8.66 10.41 48.62
CA ARG A 31 9.56 11.12 49.56
C ARG A 31 11.05 10.95 49.28
N ASP A 32 11.44 9.91 48.57
CA ASP A 32 12.82 9.62 48.16
C ASP A 32 13.16 10.17 46.76
N HIS A 33 12.20 10.84 46.08
CA HIS A 33 12.40 11.45 44.78
C HIS A 33 13.22 12.75 44.88
N TRP A 34 14.14 12.98 43.94
CA TRP A 34 15.07 14.13 43.95
C TRP A 34 14.35 15.49 43.93
N ALA A 35 13.13 15.53 43.40
CA ALA A 35 12.32 16.75 43.30
C ALA A 35 11.37 16.96 44.49
N TYR A 36 11.23 15.98 45.40
CA TYR A 36 10.22 15.99 46.46
C TYR A 36 10.22 17.28 47.28
N ASP A 37 11.38 17.63 47.86
CA ASP A 37 11.50 18.81 48.72
C ASP A 37 11.15 20.12 47.96
N SER A 38 11.56 20.21 46.69
CA SER A 38 11.31 21.38 45.84
C SER A 38 9.84 21.51 45.50
N VAL A 39 9.21 20.42 45.05
CA VAL A 39 7.78 20.37 44.67
C VAL A 39 6.91 20.66 45.88
N GLN A 40 7.18 20.01 47.02
CA GLN A 40 6.50 20.26 48.29
C GLN A 40 6.55 21.73 48.69
N THR A 41 7.75 22.32 48.66
CA THR A 41 7.97 23.71 49.03
C THR A 41 7.21 24.68 48.12
N LEU A 42 7.18 24.42 46.82
CA LEU A 42 6.52 25.28 45.85
C LEU A 42 4.99 25.17 45.92
N ALA A 43 4.47 23.96 46.13
CA ALA A 43 3.05 23.70 46.30
C ALA A 43 2.51 24.27 47.63
N GLU A 44 3.24 24.13 48.73
CA GLU A 44 2.87 24.72 50.04
C GLU A 44 2.78 26.25 49.99
N ARG A 45 3.58 26.87 49.12
CA ARG A 45 3.55 28.32 48.88
C ARG A 45 2.51 28.74 47.83
N GLY A 46 1.80 27.79 47.23
CA GLY A 46 0.78 28.05 46.22
C GLY A 46 1.32 28.48 44.86
N TYR A 47 2.60 28.21 44.57
CA TYR A 47 3.22 28.56 43.29
C TYR A 47 3.00 27.52 42.20
N LEU A 48 2.73 26.27 42.59
CA LEU A 48 2.34 25.21 41.67
C LEU A 48 0.84 24.99 41.77
N SER A 49 0.15 25.03 40.63
CA SER A 49 -1.22 24.56 40.54
C SER A 49 -1.20 23.05 40.39
N LEU A 50 -1.91 22.35 41.26
CA LEU A 50 -2.09 20.92 41.12
C LEU A 50 -3.11 20.65 40.02
N TYR A 51 -2.85 19.64 39.19
CA TYR A 51 -3.87 19.14 38.27
C TYR A 51 -5.02 18.54 39.08
N ALA A 52 -6.20 18.38 38.46
CA ALA A 52 -7.42 17.96 39.13
C ALA A 52 -7.32 16.51 39.64
N GLY A 53 -6.61 16.30 40.74
CA GLY A 53 -6.21 14.97 41.22
C GLY A 53 -5.22 14.94 42.39
N GLU A 54 -4.76 16.07 42.92
CA GLU A 54 -3.70 16.14 43.98
C GLU A 54 -2.29 15.71 43.52
N ASP A 55 -2.13 15.35 42.24
CA ASP A 55 -0.86 14.99 41.61
C ASP A 55 -0.08 16.21 41.11
N PHE A 56 1.26 16.09 41.08
CA PHE A 56 2.16 17.08 40.49
C PHE A 56 2.32 16.92 38.96
N ASP A 57 2.12 15.70 38.45
CA ASP A 57 2.31 15.28 37.06
C ASP A 57 3.71 15.62 36.51
N GLY A 58 4.75 15.24 37.27
CA GLY A 58 6.14 15.62 36.96
C GLY A 58 6.72 15.09 35.64
N ASP A 59 6.06 14.11 35.01
CA ASP A 59 6.42 13.58 33.69
C ASP A 59 5.80 14.39 32.52
N GLU A 60 4.82 15.25 32.79
CA GLU A 60 4.20 16.12 31.79
C GLU A 60 5.08 17.35 31.50
N SER A 61 5.06 17.76 30.23
CA SER A 61 5.85 18.92 29.80
C SER A 61 5.16 20.22 30.17
N VAL A 62 5.78 21.02 31.03
CA VAL A 62 5.32 22.39 31.34
C VAL A 62 5.51 23.27 30.10
N THR A 63 4.45 23.97 29.67
CA THR A 63 4.58 24.93 28.59
C THR A 63 5.35 26.16 29.06
N ARG A 64 6.02 26.83 28.12
CA ARG A 64 6.77 28.07 28.43
C ARG A 64 5.85 29.14 29.04
N TYR A 65 4.58 29.20 28.63
CA TYR A 65 3.59 30.13 29.17
C TYR A 65 3.23 29.82 30.62
N GLU A 66 3.03 28.55 30.96
CA GLU A 66 2.74 28.12 32.34
C GLU A 66 3.93 28.39 33.26
N LEU A 67 5.15 28.10 32.80
CA LEU A 67 6.37 28.41 33.57
C LEU A 67 6.50 29.92 33.83
N ALA A 68 6.21 30.76 32.83
CA ALA A 68 6.26 32.21 32.97
C ALA A 68 5.23 32.74 33.96
N GLU A 69 4.02 32.18 33.97
CA GLU A 69 2.98 32.51 34.94
C GLU A 69 3.38 32.13 36.36
N ILE A 70 3.93 30.93 36.56
CA ILE A 70 4.44 30.45 37.86
C ILE A 70 5.53 31.41 38.38
N ILE A 71 6.49 31.78 37.53
CA ILE A 71 7.56 32.70 37.89
C ILE A 71 6.99 34.07 38.24
N ALA A 72 6.09 34.63 37.41
CA ALA A 72 5.49 35.94 37.67
C ALA A 72 4.72 35.97 39.01
N ASN A 73 3.95 34.93 39.31
CA ASN A 73 3.21 34.80 40.56
C ASN A 73 4.13 34.63 41.78
N MET A 74 5.25 33.91 41.62
CA MET A 74 6.25 33.78 42.68
C MET A 74 6.85 35.13 43.04
N LEU A 75 7.19 35.93 42.03
CA LEU A 75 7.78 37.25 42.20
C LEU A 75 6.82 38.26 42.82
N ASP A 76 5.57 38.29 42.38
CA ASP A 76 4.55 39.20 42.94
C ASP A 76 4.30 38.90 44.43
N ASN A 77 4.27 37.62 44.81
CA ASN A 77 4.11 37.20 46.20
C ASN A 77 5.34 37.51 47.08
N MET A 78 6.56 37.47 46.52
CA MET A 78 7.77 37.91 47.24
C MET A 78 7.71 39.41 47.57
N VAL A 79 7.23 40.24 46.63
CA VAL A 79 7.02 41.68 46.84
C VAL A 79 5.93 41.95 47.88
N ALA A 80 4.83 41.19 47.83
CA ALA A 80 3.70 41.37 48.75
C ALA A 80 3.98 40.88 50.19
N GLY A 81 4.88 39.90 50.36
CA GLY A 81 5.21 39.27 51.65
C GLY A 81 6.10 40.10 52.58
N GLY A 82 6.53 41.30 52.19
CA GLY A 82 7.33 42.21 53.02
C GLY A 82 8.82 41.85 53.13
N GLY A 83 9.32 40.92 52.31
CA GLY A 83 10.75 40.81 52.02
C GLY A 83 11.12 41.93 51.04
N GLU A 84 12.11 42.75 51.37
CA GLU A 84 12.68 43.68 50.40
C GLU A 84 13.36 42.84 49.30
N LEU A 85 12.77 42.80 48.10
CA LEU A 85 13.50 42.39 46.91
C LEU A 85 14.75 43.26 46.83
N THR A 86 15.91 42.62 46.79
CA THR A 86 17.15 43.37 46.63
C THR A 86 17.21 43.92 45.21
N GLU A 87 17.99 44.98 44.99
CA GLU A 87 18.20 45.49 43.62
C GLU A 87 18.79 44.39 42.70
N GLU A 88 19.57 43.46 43.26
CA GLU A 88 20.12 42.29 42.56
C GLU A 88 19.02 41.33 42.09
N ASP A 89 18.03 41.03 42.93
CA ASP A 89 16.90 40.17 42.55
C ASP A 89 16.09 40.78 41.42
N VAL A 90 15.83 42.09 41.48
CA VAL A 90 15.10 42.83 40.44
C VAL A 90 15.86 42.85 39.11
N ASP A 91 17.19 42.94 39.16
CA ASP A 91 18.03 42.91 37.97
C ASP A 91 18.07 41.53 37.32
N ILE A 92 18.17 40.45 38.12
CA ILE A 92 18.11 39.06 37.64
C ILE A 92 16.75 38.79 36.96
N ILE A 93 15.65 39.23 37.56
CA ILE A 93 14.31 39.07 36.99
C ILE A 93 14.18 39.82 35.67
N ARG A 94 14.74 41.02 35.59
CA ARG A 94 14.73 41.80 34.35
C ARG A 94 15.52 41.09 33.27
N GLU A 95 16.69 40.54 33.59
CA GLU A 95 17.50 39.77 32.66
C GLU A 95 16.76 38.51 32.17
N LEU A 96 16.19 37.72 33.09
CA LEU A 96 15.42 36.54 32.76
C LEU A 96 14.19 36.86 31.91
N SER A 97 13.49 37.96 32.21
CA SER A 97 12.33 38.40 31.43
C SER A 97 12.73 38.80 29.99
N LEU A 98 13.90 39.41 29.82
CA LEU A 98 14.43 39.76 28.50
C LEU A 98 14.83 38.51 27.71
N GLU A 99 15.55 37.57 28.33
CA GLU A 99 15.93 36.30 27.72
C GLU A 99 14.70 35.48 27.34
N PHE A 100 13.71 35.38 28.24
CA PHE A 100 12.48 34.66 27.99
C PHE A 100 11.67 35.28 26.85
N ARG A 101 11.59 36.61 26.75
CA ARG A 101 10.98 37.31 25.62
C ARG A 101 11.67 36.95 24.32
N ASP A 102 13.00 36.99 24.28
CA ASP A 102 13.76 36.76 23.07
C ASP A 102 13.62 35.30 22.61
N GLU A 103 13.64 34.35 23.54
CA GLU A 103 13.33 32.96 23.25
C GLU A 103 11.87 32.76 22.81
N LEU A 104 10.89 33.48 23.36
CA LEU A 104 9.49 33.40 22.90
C LEU A 104 9.36 33.85 21.44
N VAL A 105 10.09 34.89 21.05
CA VAL A 105 10.19 35.33 19.65
C VAL A 105 10.82 34.24 18.79
N ALA A 106 11.90 33.61 19.24
CA ALA A 106 12.55 32.51 18.52
C ALA A 106 11.61 31.31 18.34
N VAL A 107 10.85 30.93 19.37
CA VAL A 107 9.86 29.85 19.27
C VAL A 107 8.72 30.22 18.32
N ALA A 108 8.23 31.46 18.34
CA ALA A 108 7.22 31.90 17.38
C ALA A 108 7.73 31.86 15.93
N GLN A 109 9.02 32.13 15.71
CA GLN A 109 9.65 31.97 14.39
C GLN A 109 9.76 30.51 13.99
N ASN A 110 10.23 29.63 14.89
CA ASN A 110 10.32 28.19 14.63
C ASN A 110 8.94 27.57 14.34
N GLN A 111 7.89 28.02 15.04
CA GLN A 111 6.52 27.58 14.80
C GLN A 111 6.06 27.95 13.39
N ARG A 112 6.37 29.17 12.92
CA ARG A 112 6.07 29.62 11.56
C ARG A 112 6.85 28.79 10.53
N GLU A 113 8.14 28.55 10.75
CA GLU A 113 8.95 27.72 9.83
C GLU A 113 8.42 26.29 9.75
N PHE A 114 7.95 25.73 10.87
CA PHE A 114 7.32 24.42 10.89
C PHE A 114 6.00 24.40 10.11
N GLU A 115 5.17 25.43 10.25
CA GLU A 115 3.93 25.59 9.48
C GLU A 115 4.22 25.71 7.97
N ASP A 116 5.21 26.51 7.58
CA ASP A 116 5.63 26.64 6.18
C ASP A 116 6.12 25.28 5.61
N ARG A 117 6.91 24.53 6.37
CA ARG A 117 7.36 23.18 6.00
C ARG A 117 6.21 22.18 5.88
N ILE A 118 5.19 22.27 6.75
CA ILE A 118 3.99 21.44 6.64
C ILE A 118 3.25 21.75 5.34
N ASN A 119 3.04 23.03 5.03
CA ASN A 119 2.35 23.44 3.82
C ASN A 119 3.10 22.97 2.56
N GLU A 120 4.43 23.10 2.55
CA GLU A 120 5.27 22.60 1.46
C GLU A 120 5.14 21.07 1.27
N ILE A 121 5.16 20.31 2.37
CA ILE A 121 4.96 18.85 2.33
C ILE A 121 3.55 18.51 1.84
N GLU A 122 2.52 19.25 2.25
CA GLU A 122 1.15 19.03 1.79
C GLU A 122 1.03 19.24 0.27
N ASP A 123 1.63 20.31 -0.25
CA ASP A 123 1.65 20.59 -1.68
C ASP A 123 2.44 19.53 -2.46
N GLN A 124 3.58 19.07 -1.93
CA GLN A 124 4.33 17.96 -2.52
C GLN A 124 3.52 16.66 -2.55
N ASN A 125 2.75 16.35 -1.52
CA ASN A 125 1.89 15.17 -1.49
C ASN A 125 0.76 15.28 -2.52
N LYS A 126 0.13 16.45 -2.68
CA LYS A 126 -0.89 16.66 -3.72
C LYS A 126 -0.34 16.38 -5.13
N ILE A 127 0.88 16.87 -5.42
CA ILE A 127 1.56 16.60 -6.70
C ILE A 127 1.84 15.10 -6.86
N GLN A 128 2.31 14.43 -5.80
CA GLN A 128 2.55 12.98 -5.84
C GLN A 128 1.25 12.20 -6.08
N ASP A 129 0.13 12.61 -5.49
CA ASP A 129 -1.17 11.98 -5.72
C ASP A 129 -1.61 12.09 -7.19
N GLU A 130 -1.38 13.25 -7.83
CA GLU A 130 -1.60 13.45 -9.26
C GLU A 130 -0.69 12.53 -10.11
N ASP A 131 0.61 12.49 -9.81
CA ASP A 131 1.58 11.63 -10.50
C ASP A 131 1.23 10.13 -10.37
N ILE A 132 0.79 9.70 -9.19
CA ILE A 132 0.36 8.32 -8.94
C ILE A 132 -0.89 7.99 -9.76
N SER A 133 -1.85 8.92 -9.86
CA SER A 133 -3.03 8.75 -10.72
C SER A 133 -2.63 8.55 -12.18
N ASP A 134 -1.72 9.38 -12.70
CA ASP A 134 -1.21 9.27 -14.07
C ASP A 134 -0.51 7.93 -14.31
N VAL A 135 0.31 7.48 -13.35
CA VAL A 135 0.96 6.17 -13.42
C VAL A 135 -0.07 5.03 -13.42
N ASN A 136 -1.12 5.13 -12.60
CA ASN A 136 -2.18 4.12 -12.56
C ASN A 136 -2.93 4.02 -13.89
N ILE A 137 -3.20 5.15 -14.56
CA ILE A 137 -3.78 5.18 -15.90
C ILE A 137 -2.85 4.46 -16.89
N ARG A 138 -1.57 4.82 -16.95
CA ARG A 138 -0.59 4.18 -17.84
C ARG A 138 -0.45 2.67 -17.58
N VAL A 139 -0.46 2.25 -16.32
CA VAL A 139 -0.43 0.82 -15.95
C VAL A 139 -1.70 0.11 -16.41
N SER A 140 -2.86 0.75 -16.36
CA SER A 140 -4.11 0.21 -16.89
C SER A 140 -4.02 0.02 -18.41
N ASP A 141 -3.58 1.06 -19.12
CA ASP A 141 -3.42 1.02 -20.58
C ASP A 141 -2.45 -0.09 -21.00
N LEU A 142 -1.29 -0.20 -20.33
CA LEU A 142 -0.32 -1.27 -20.59
C LEU A 142 -0.88 -2.68 -20.31
N LYS A 143 -1.76 -2.84 -19.31
CA LYS A 143 -2.43 -4.12 -19.05
C LYS A 143 -3.42 -4.49 -20.15
N GLU A 144 -4.14 -3.49 -20.69
CA GLU A 144 -5.02 -3.70 -21.83
C GLU A 144 -4.22 -4.12 -23.06
N GLU A 145 -3.13 -3.41 -23.38
CA GLU A 145 -2.22 -3.77 -24.47
C GLU A 145 -1.64 -5.19 -24.31
N LEU A 146 -1.21 -5.57 -23.09
CA LEU A 146 -0.75 -6.93 -22.80
C LEU A 146 -1.84 -7.99 -23.01
N THR A 147 -3.09 -7.67 -22.69
CA THR A 147 -4.23 -8.58 -22.91
C THR A 147 -4.47 -8.80 -24.40
N VAL A 148 -4.43 -7.72 -25.19
CA VAL A 148 -4.53 -7.80 -26.66
C VAL A 148 -3.39 -8.65 -27.23
N MET A 149 -2.16 -8.41 -26.78
CA MET A 149 -0.99 -9.16 -27.22
C MET A 149 -1.08 -10.64 -26.84
N SER A 150 -1.55 -10.96 -25.63
CA SER A 150 -1.79 -12.33 -25.19
C SER A 150 -2.79 -13.06 -26.11
N ASN A 151 -3.90 -12.41 -26.45
CA ASN A 151 -4.88 -12.97 -27.38
C ASN A 151 -4.29 -13.18 -28.78
N GLN A 152 -3.46 -12.24 -29.26
CA GLN A 152 -2.77 -12.40 -30.54
C GLN A 152 -1.82 -13.60 -30.53
N ILE A 153 -1.05 -13.80 -29.47
CA ILE A 153 -0.17 -14.96 -29.32
C ILE A 153 -0.98 -16.26 -29.33
N GLU A 154 -2.12 -16.31 -28.65
CA GLU A 154 -3.00 -17.49 -28.66
C GLU A 154 -3.53 -17.79 -30.06
N THR A 155 -3.95 -16.77 -30.82
CA THR A 155 -4.37 -16.97 -32.21
C THR A 155 -3.23 -17.46 -33.10
N LEU A 156 -2.01 -16.93 -32.93
CA LEU A 156 -0.84 -17.38 -33.69
C LEU A 156 -0.47 -18.83 -33.35
N ALA A 157 -0.53 -19.22 -32.07
CA ALA A 157 -0.30 -20.60 -31.66
C ALA A 157 -1.32 -21.57 -32.27
N SER A 158 -2.60 -21.18 -32.31
CA SER A 158 -3.64 -22.00 -32.96
C SER A 158 -3.47 -22.11 -34.48
N LEU A 159 -2.95 -21.06 -35.13
CA LEU A 159 -2.63 -21.07 -36.55
C LEU A 159 -1.40 -21.95 -36.84
N GLU A 160 -0.40 -21.93 -35.96
CA GLU A 160 0.77 -22.81 -36.04
C GLU A 160 0.35 -24.29 -35.91
N GLU A 161 -0.51 -24.62 -34.93
CA GLU A 161 -1.05 -25.98 -34.76
C GLU A 161 -1.85 -26.43 -36.00
N GLN A 162 -2.63 -25.53 -36.61
CA GLN A 162 -3.32 -25.84 -37.87
C GLN A 162 -2.35 -26.08 -39.03
N LEU A 163 -1.25 -25.34 -39.11
CA LEU A 163 -0.23 -25.52 -40.16
C LEU A 163 0.59 -26.80 -39.98
N GLU A 164 0.82 -27.24 -38.74
CA GLU A 164 1.45 -28.54 -38.48
C GLU A 164 0.49 -29.72 -38.73
N GLY A 165 -0.81 -29.52 -38.54
CA GLY A 165 -1.84 -30.53 -38.76
C GLY A 165 -2.33 -30.64 -40.21
N ASP A 166 -2.16 -29.58 -41.02
CA ASP A 166 -2.45 -29.61 -42.45
C ASP A 166 -1.31 -30.31 -43.19
N GLU A 167 -1.64 -31.12 -44.20
CA GLU A 167 -0.70 -32.06 -44.83
C GLU A 167 0.62 -31.38 -45.18
N THR A 168 1.72 -31.87 -44.60
CA THR A 168 3.02 -31.28 -44.86
C THR A 168 3.34 -31.39 -46.35
N PHE A 169 4.12 -30.46 -46.90
CA PHE A 169 4.56 -30.53 -48.30
C PHE A 169 5.20 -31.88 -48.65
N VAL A 170 5.83 -32.54 -47.66
CA VAL A 170 6.39 -33.88 -47.78
C VAL A 170 5.29 -34.94 -47.93
N ASP A 171 4.21 -34.91 -47.15
CA ASP A 171 3.08 -35.85 -47.27
C ASP A 171 2.35 -35.72 -48.61
N ILE A 172 2.23 -34.49 -49.11
CA ILE A 172 1.66 -34.20 -50.43
C ILE A 172 2.59 -34.75 -51.52
N GLN A 173 3.90 -34.55 -51.39
CA GLN A 173 4.88 -35.07 -52.34
C GLN A 173 4.94 -36.61 -52.35
N GLU A 174 4.89 -37.25 -51.18
CA GLU A 174 4.85 -38.71 -51.05
C GLU A 174 3.58 -39.29 -51.67
N ARG A 175 2.42 -38.65 -51.47
CA ARG A 175 1.18 -39.06 -52.14
C ARG A 175 1.25 -38.92 -53.65
N GLN A 176 1.86 -37.85 -54.16
CA GLN A 176 2.09 -37.69 -55.60
C GLN A 176 3.03 -38.76 -56.16
N GLN A 177 4.07 -39.15 -55.42
CA GLN A 177 4.94 -40.26 -55.83
C GLN A 177 4.23 -41.61 -55.79
N MET A 178 3.43 -41.85 -54.75
CA MET A 178 2.61 -43.06 -54.62
C MET A 178 1.55 -43.15 -55.72
N SER A 179 0.93 -42.02 -56.11
CA SER A 179 -0.03 -42.00 -57.21
C SER A 179 0.67 -42.25 -58.56
N LEU A 180 1.86 -41.68 -58.80
CA LEU A 180 2.66 -41.95 -60.00
C LEU A 180 3.09 -43.42 -60.11
N SER A 181 3.57 -44.03 -59.03
CA SER A 181 3.93 -45.45 -59.02
C SER A 181 2.72 -46.35 -59.29
N ARG A 182 1.55 -45.98 -58.76
CA ARG A 182 0.32 -46.73 -58.98
C ARG A 182 -0.20 -46.59 -60.41
N ILE A 183 0.01 -45.43 -61.04
CA ILE A 183 -0.27 -45.24 -62.48
C ILE A 183 0.63 -46.15 -63.31
N GLU A 184 1.93 -46.21 -63.02
CA GLU A 184 2.88 -47.08 -63.73
C GLU A 184 2.54 -48.57 -63.61
N ASP A 185 2.13 -49.03 -62.41
CA ASP A 185 1.65 -50.41 -62.22
C ASP A 185 0.36 -50.67 -63.01
N LEU A 186 -0.58 -49.73 -63.00
CA LEU A 186 -1.82 -49.84 -63.77
C LEU A 186 -1.54 -49.89 -65.28
N GLU A 187 -0.64 -49.06 -65.79
CA GLU A 187 -0.20 -49.10 -67.19
C GLU A 187 0.42 -50.45 -67.55
N THR A 188 1.27 -50.99 -66.68
CA THR A 188 1.89 -52.30 -66.87
C THR A 188 0.86 -53.42 -66.89
N ARG A 189 -0.12 -53.39 -65.98
CA ARG A 189 -1.21 -54.38 -65.93
C ARG A 189 -2.15 -54.27 -67.12
N VAL A 190 -2.44 -53.06 -67.58
CA VAL A 190 -3.19 -52.84 -68.83
C VAL A 190 -2.42 -53.43 -70.01
N ALA A 191 -1.12 -53.16 -70.13
CA ALA A 191 -0.29 -53.74 -71.19
C ALA A 191 -0.23 -55.28 -71.12
N GLN A 192 -0.16 -55.86 -69.92
CA GLN A 192 -0.20 -57.32 -69.75
C GLN A 192 -1.55 -57.91 -70.13
N LEU A 193 -2.66 -57.28 -69.73
CA LEU A 193 -4.01 -57.68 -70.13
C LEU A 193 -4.19 -57.56 -71.64
N GLU A 194 -3.64 -56.52 -72.28
CA GLU A 194 -3.65 -56.37 -73.73
C GLU A 194 -2.80 -57.43 -74.44
N SER A 195 -1.69 -57.87 -73.85
CA SER A 195 -0.82 -58.92 -74.40
C SER A 195 -1.32 -60.36 -74.17
N GLY A 196 -2.10 -60.58 -73.11
CA GLY A 196 -2.70 -61.88 -72.76
C GLY A 196 -4.03 -62.15 -73.48
N VAL A 197 -4.51 -61.21 -74.29
CA VAL A 197 -5.56 -61.46 -75.26
C VAL A 197 -4.94 -62.26 -76.41
N ASP A 198 -5.03 -63.58 -76.32
CA ASP A 198 -4.75 -64.48 -77.43
C ASP A 198 -5.67 -64.08 -78.61
N PRO A 199 -5.15 -63.86 -79.84
CA PRO A 199 -5.96 -63.55 -81.01
C PRO A 199 -7.04 -64.61 -81.33
N GLU A 200 -7.02 -65.80 -80.72
CA GLU A 200 -8.11 -66.78 -80.85
C GLU A 200 -9.40 -66.45 -80.07
N ASP A 201 -9.36 -65.61 -79.03
CA ASP A 201 -10.59 -65.12 -78.36
C ASP A 201 -11.15 -63.82 -78.98
N ALA A 202 -10.47 -63.27 -79.99
CA ALA A 202 -11.00 -62.16 -80.78
C ALA A 202 -12.22 -62.57 -81.63
N ASP A 203 -12.42 -63.86 -81.89
CA ASP A 203 -13.55 -64.35 -82.70
C ASP A 203 -14.83 -64.63 -81.88
N LEU A 204 -14.75 -64.70 -80.54
CA LEU A 204 -15.95 -64.85 -79.70
C LEU A 204 -16.68 -63.53 -79.40
N ARG A 205 -16.09 -62.37 -79.75
CA ARG A 205 -16.80 -61.08 -79.74
C ARG A 205 -17.81 -60.92 -80.88
N GLY A 206 -17.86 -61.85 -81.84
CA GLY A 206 -18.83 -61.82 -82.94
C GLY A 206 -20.24 -62.31 -82.62
N ARG A 207 -20.51 -62.95 -81.45
CA ARG A 207 -21.80 -63.62 -81.20
C ARG A 207 -22.41 -63.47 -79.80
N ALA A 208 -22.09 -62.39 -79.08
CA ALA A 208 -22.92 -61.97 -77.95
C ALA A 208 -23.16 -60.46 -78.04
N GLY A 209 -24.36 -60.09 -78.46
CA GLY A 209 -24.81 -58.71 -78.46
C GLY A 209 -24.75 -58.14 -77.05
N LEU A 210 -23.84 -57.20 -76.83
CA LEU A 210 -23.94 -56.20 -75.79
C LEU A 210 -23.67 -54.85 -76.45
N ASP A 211 -24.73 -54.06 -76.51
CA ASP A 211 -24.80 -52.71 -77.04
C ASP A 211 -23.67 -51.81 -76.50
N SER A 212 -23.28 -50.90 -77.38
CA SER A 212 -22.53 -49.66 -77.14
C SER A 212 -22.56 -49.14 -75.69
N ILE A 213 -21.58 -49.52 -74.89
CA ILE A 213 -21.15 -48.70 -73.75
C ILE A 213 -19.85 -48.01 -74.17
N ASN A 214 -20.00 -46.72 -74.41
CA ASN A 214 -19.02 -45.78 -74.91
C ASN A 214 -17.78 -45.73 -73.99
N THR A 215 -16.77 -46.52 -74.34
CA THR A 215 -15.51 -46.67 -73.58
C THR A 215 -14.76 -45.36 -73.41
N GLY A 216 -14.97 -44.39 -74.32
CA GLY A 216 -14.41 -43.04 -74.20
C GLY A 216 -14.96 -42.22 -73.04
N TYR A 217 -16.23 -42.42 -72.65
CA TYR A 217 -16.82 -41.69 -71.51
C TYR A 217 -16.37 -42.24 -70.15
N ILE A 218 -16.02 -43.53 -70.07
CA ILE A 218 -15.56 -44.14 -68.81
C ILE A 218 -14.13 -43.70 -68.51
N ILE A 219 -13.26 -43.68 -69.54
CA ILE A 219 -11.88 -43.20 -69.40
C ILE A 219 -11.85 -41.67 -69.15
N GLY A 220 -12.67 -40.91 -69.88
CA GLY A 220 -12.81 -39.47 -69.65
C GLY A 220 -13.44 -39.12 -68.29
N GLY A 221 -14.39 -39.91 -67.81
CA GLY A 221 -15.02 -39.75 -66.50
C GLY A 221 -14.07 -40.04 -65.34
N LEU A 222 -13.23 -41.08 -65.46
CA LEU A 222 -12.19 -41.40 -64.47
C LEU A 222 -11.10 -40.33 -64.39
N ALA A 223 -10.68 -39.77 -65.53
CA ALA A 223 -9.72 -38.67 -65.57
C ALA A 223 -10.28 -37.38 -64.93
N LEU A 224 -11.58 -37.13 -65.08
CA LEU A 224 -12.23 -35.94 -64.49
C LEU A 224 -12.44 -36.09 -62.97
N LEU A 225 -12.63 -37.32 -62.48
CA LEU A 225 -12.77 -37.62 -61.05
C LEU A 225 -11.42 -37.56 -60.31
N ALA A 226 -10.32 -37.88 -60.99
CA ALA A 226 -8.96 -37.73 -60.47
C ALA A 226 -8.46 -36.27 -60.42
N LEU A 227 -9.20 -35.32 -61.03
CA LEU A 227 -8.85 -33.89 -61.04
C LEU A 227 -9.63 -33.08 -59.98
N ILE A 228 -10.59 -33.71 -59.30
CA ILE A 228 -11.49 -33.09 -58.30
C ILE A 228 -11.23 -33.63 -56.88
N LEU A 229 -10.37 -34.64 -56.73
CA LEU A 229 -9.94 -35.24 -55.46
C LEU A 229 -8.46 -34.92 -55.22
#